data_AF-A0A4V3SGA4-F1
#
_entry.id   AF-A0A4V3SGA4-F1
#
_cell.length_a   1.000
_cell.length_b   1.000
_cell.length_c   1.000
_cell.angle_alpha   90.00
_cell.angle_beta   90.00
_cell.angle_gamma   90.00
#
_symmetry.space_group_name_H-M   'P 1'
#
loop_
_entity.id
_entity.type
_entity.pdbx_description
1 polymer ?
#
loop_
_entity_poly.entity_id
_entity_poly.type
_entity_poly.pdbx_seq_one_letter_code
_entity_poly.pdbx_strand_id
1 'polypeptide(L)'
;MTTEGLLWALKNGDLQGFKDLSQNLPDVCRFSTNGRSLLHYAADYGQPEICEYLLSKGADVNTPDDYGVTPLLAAIYENHIDCARVLLEKGAKFLNTPDGVSYLEVAESEKLRTLLREFGAS
;
A
#
# COMPACT_ATOMS: atom_id res chain seq x y z
N MET A 1 1.73 18.59 15.50
CA MET A 1 0.98 18.18 14.30
C MET A 1 0.88 16.66 14.36
N THR A 2 -0.32 16.15 14.57
CA THR A 2 -0.55 14.75 14.92
C THR A 2 -0.66 13.89 13.66
N THR A 3 -0.22 12.64 13.79
CA THR A 3 -0.33 11.57 12.78
C THR A 3 -1.74 11.41 12.23
N GLU A 4 -2.74 11.85 12.99
CA GLU A 4 -4.15 11.93 12.62
C GLU A 4 -4.40 12.82 11.39
N GLY A 5 -3.61 13.87 11.17
CA GLY A 5 -3.77 14.75 10.01
C GLY A 5 -3.45 14.05 8.69
N LEU A 6 -2.37 13.25 8.65
CA LEU A 6 -2.01 12.46 7.47
C LEU A 6 -3.03 11.34 7.22
N LEU A 7 -3.45 10.64 8.28
CA LEU A 7 -4.47 9.60 8.17
C LEU A 7 -5.82 10.16 7.74
N TRP A 8 -6.18 11.37 8.20
CA TRP A 8 -7.37 12.07 7.74
C TRP A 8 -7.27 12.43 6.26
N ALA A 9 -6.11 12.92 5.80
CA ALA A 9 -5.89 13.21 4.38
C ALA A 9 -6.02 11.95 3.52
N LEU A 10 -5.44 10.82 3.94
CA LEU A 10 -5.63 9.51 3.32
C LEU A 10 -7.11 9.10 3.32
N LYS A 11 -7.81 9.19 4.45
CA LYS A 11 -9.22 8.82 4.54
C LYS A 11 -10.14 9.64 3.61
N ASN A 12 -9.79 10.91 3.37
CA ASN A 12 -10.57 11.80 2.49
C ASN A 12 -10.06 11.84 1.04
N GLY A 13 -8.93 11.20 0.73
CA GLY A 13 -8.30 11.27 -0.59
C GLY A 13 -7.69 12.63 -0.93
N ASP A 14 -7.35 13.44 0.08
CA ASP A 14 -6.72 14.73 -0.11
C ASP A 14 -5.20 14.57 -0.33
N LEU A 15 -4.81 14.32 -1.58
CA LEU A 15 -3.41 14.21 -2.00
C LEU A 15 -2.61 15.49 -1.70
N GLN A 16 -3.24 16.66 -1.83
CA GLN A 16 -2.54 17.93 -1.74
C GLN A 16 -2.25 18.25 -0.27
N GLY A 17 -3.26 18.10 0.59
CA GLY A 17 -3.09 18.14 2.04
C GLY A 17 -2.08 17.10 2.52
N PHE A 18 -2.09 15.89 1.96
CA PHE A 18 -1.10 14.87 2.29
C PHE A 18 0.33 15.29 1.94
N LYS A 19 0.56 15.84 0.74
CA LYS A 19 1.88 16.32 0.31
C LYS A 19 2.38 17.47 1.17
N ASP A 20 1.53 18.44 1.47
CA ASP A 20 1.88 19.60 2.30
C ASP A 20 2.22 19.18 3.74
N LEU A 21 1.47 18.24 4.29
CA LEU A 21 1.76 17.66 5.61
C LEU A 21 3.04 16.81 5.57
N SER A 22 3.24 16.02 4.52
CA SER A 22 4.42 15.17 4.38
C SER A 22 5.72 15.97 4.19
N GLN A 23 5.69 17.14 3.55
CA GLN A 23 6.87 18.01 3.43
C GLN A 23 7.36 18.53 4.78
N ASN A 24 6.44 18.67 5.74
CA ASN A 24 6.74 19.19 7.08
C ASN A 24 7.14 18.10 8.09
N LEU A 25 7.21 16.82 7.67
CA LEU A 25 7.49 15.69 8.55
C LEU A 25 8.81 15.00 8.17
N PRO A 26 9.82 14.97 9.07
CA PRO A 26 11.12 14.37 8.78
C PRO A 26 11.10 12.84 8.61
N ASP A 27 10.06 12.13 9.05
CA ASP A 27 9.98 10.66 9.05
C ASP A 27 8.61 10.11 8.60
N VAL A 28 8.06 10.62 7.49
CA VAL A 28 6.77 10.14 6.92
C VAL A 28 6.73 8.62 6.71
N CYS A 29 7.88 7.99 6.44
CA CYS A 29 7.97 6.56 6.14
C CYS A 29 8.00 5.64 7.37
N ARG A 30 8.18 6.17 8.59
CA ARG A 30 8.32 5.36 9.83
C ARG A 30 7.06 5.27 10.68
N PHE A 31 5.96 5.88 10.23
CA PHE A 31 4.71 5.87 10.99
C PHE A 31 3.99 4.52 10.84
N SER A 32 3.95 3.72 11.92
CA SER A 32 3.20 2.47 12.01
C SER A 32 2.23 2.49 13.18
N THR A 33 0.92 2.42 12.91
CA THR A 33 -0.11 2.09 13.91
C THR A 33 -0.52 0.64 13.69
N ASN A 34 -0.31 -0.24 14.68
CA ASN A 34 -0.46 -1.70 14.54
C ASN A 34 0.45 -2.30 13.43
N GLY A 35 1.68 -1.81 13.32
CA GLY A 35 2.61 -2.21 12.26
C GLY A 35 2.29 -1.63 10.88
N ARG A 36 1.04 -1.19 10.62
CA ARG A 36 0.62 -0.63 9.34
C ARG A 36 1.27 0.72 9.06
N SER A 37 2.12 0.74 8.04
CA SER A 37 2.71 1.97 7.48
C SER A 37 1.68 2.81 6.70
N LEU A 38 1.98 4.08 6.41
CA LEU A 38 1.15 4.92 5.53
C LEU A 38 0.91 4.28 4.15
N LEU A 39 1.83 3.44 3.68
CA LEU A 39 1.69 2.72 2.42
C LEU A 39 0.59 1.66 2.49
N HIS A 40 0.39 1.02 3.66
CA HIS A 40 -0.76 0.13 3.86
C HIS A 40 -2.05 0.89 3.71
N TYR A 41 -2.20 2.03 4.39
CA TYR A 41 -3.42 2.84 4.31
C TYR A 41 -3.66 3.38 2.90
N ALA A 42 -2.63 3.86 2.20
CA ALA A 42 -2.76 4.31 0.82
C ALA A 42 -3.21 3.18 -0.12
N ALA A 43 -2.70 1.97 0.10
CA ALA A 43 -3.11 0.77 -0.63
C ALA A 43 -4.55 0.34 -0.29
N ASP A 44 -4.93 0.38 0.98
CA ASP A 44 -6.27 0.06 1.55
C ASP A 44 -7.33 1.05 1.05
N TYR A 45 -6.98 2.32 0.88
CA TYR A 45 -7.88 3.37 0.36
C TYR A 45 -7.85 3.52 -1.17
N GLY A 46 -7.01 2.75 -1.88
CA GLY A 46 -6.95 2.78 -3.34
C GLY A 46 -6.35 4.06 -3.92
N GLN A 47 -5.31 4.61 -3.28
CA GLN A 47 -4.66 5.88 -3.66
C GLN A 47 -3.28 5.64 -4.30
N PRO A 48 -3.22 5.34 -5.62
CA PRO A 48 -1.97 5.01 -6.29
C PRO A 48 -0.97 6.18 -6.27
N GLU A 49 -1.44 7.42 -6.36
CA GLU A 49 -0.58 8.61 -6.35
C GLU A 49 0.13 8.80 -5.00
N ILE A 50 -0.54 8.44 -3.89
CA ILE A 50 0.06 8.51 -2.57
C ILE A 50 1.03 7.36 -2.36
N CYS A 51 0.70 6.16 -2.85
CA CYS A 51 1.63 5.03 -2.89
C CYS A 51 2.93 5.41 -3.61
N GLU A 52 2.84 5.97 -4.82
CA GLU A 52 4.02 6.42 -5.58
C GLU A 52 4.82 7.46 -4.82
N TYR A 53 4.14 8.44 -4.23
CA TYR A 53 4.80 9.50 -3.49
C TYR A 53 5.56 8.95 -2.28
N LEU A 54 4.92 8.08 -1.48
CA LEU A 54 5.55 7.43 -0.32
C LEU A 54 6.76 6.60 -0.73
N LEU A 55 6.66 5.84 -1.82
CA LEU A 55 7.76 5.04 -2.36
C LEU A 55 8.92 5.94 -2.83
N SER A 56 8.61 7.08 -3.45
CA SER A 56 9.63 8.08 -3.83
C SER A 56 10.35 8.70 -2.63
N LYS A 57 9.72 8.70 -1.46
CA LYS A 57 10.31 9.15 -0.19
C LYS A 57 11.15 8.08 0.50
N GLY A 58 11.22 6.87 -0.06
CA GLY A 58 11.96 5.74 0.52
C GLY A 58 11.14 4.88 1.47
N ALA A 59 9.81 4.89 1.37
CA ALA A 59 8.99 3.89 2.05
C ALA A 59 9.31 2.49 1.52
N ASP A 60 9.36 1.50 2.42
CA ASP A 60 9.56 0.11 2.03
C ASP A 60 8.24 -0.51 1.57
N VAL A 61 8.21 -0.90 0.29
CA VAL A 61 7.07 -1.50 -0.41
C VAL A 61 6.66 -2.86 0.16
N ASN A 62 7.58 -3.55 0.83
CA ASN A 62 7.39 -4.91 1.35
C ASN A 62 7.23 -4.95 2.87
N THR A 63 7.08 -3.80 3.53
CA THR A 63 6.89 -3.72 4.98
C THR A 63 5.66 -4.53 5.37
N PRO A 64 5.76 -5.60 6.17
CA PRO A 64 4.58 -6.26 6.71
C PRO A 64 4.02 -5.47 7.89
N ASP A 65 2.70 -5.47 8.07
CA ASP A 65 2.07 -5.01 9.31
C ASP A 65 2.15 -6.06 10.44
N ASP A 66 1.58 -5.76 11.61
CA ASP A 66 1.62 -6.68 12.77
C ASP A 66 0.89 -8.00 12.50
N TYR A 67 0.04 -8.05 11.47
CA TYR A 67 -0.67 -9.24 11.01
C TYR A 67 0.05 -9.96 9.87
N GLY A 68 1.20 -9.46 9.40
CA GLY A 68 1.91 -10.02 8.25
C GLY A 68 1.29 -9.64 6.90
N VAL A 69 0.35 -8.70 6.87
CA VAL A 69 -0.22 -8.16 5.63
C VAL A 69 0.77 -7.17 5.04
N THR A 70 1.02 -7.28 3.73
CA THR A 70 1.84 -6.30 3.00
C THR A 70 0.95 -5.24 2.35
N PRO A 71 1.49 -4.07 1.96
CA PRO A 71 0.72 -3.06 1.23
C PRO A 71 0.13 -3.60 -0.08
N LEU A 72 0.88 -4.49 -0.76
CA LEU A 72 0.39 -5.17 -1.96
C LEU A 72 -0.83 -6.04 -1.63
N LEU A 73 -0.77 -6.80 -0.54
CA LEU A 73 -1.88 -7.64 -0.11
C LEU A 73 -3.12 -6.80 0.25
N ALA A 74 -2.94 -5.68 0.95
CA ALA A 74 -4.04 -4.75 1.27
C ALA A 74 -4.72 -4.21 0.01
N ALA A 75 -3.95 -3.75 -0.99
CA ALA A 75 -4.52 -3.31 -2.28
C ALA A 75 -5.26 -4.46 -3.00
N ILE A 76 -4.82 -5.70 -2.84
CA ILE A 76 -5.46 -6.86 -3.49
C ILE A 76 -6.76 -7.24 -2.79
N TYR A 77 -6.80 -7.24 -1.46
CA TYR A 77 -8.02 -7.47 -0.67
C TYR A 77 -9.11 -6.48 -1.03
N GLU A 78 -8.77 -5.19 -1.10
CA GLU A 78 -9.71 -4.12 -1.46
C GLU A 78 -9.92 -3.96 -2.97
N ASN A 79 -9.32 -4.85 -3.78
CA ASN A 79 -9.43 -4.89 -5.23
C ASN A 79 -9.00 -3.58 -5.95
N HIS A 80 -8.01 -2.90 -5.39
CA HIS A 80 -7.41 -1.68 -5.91
C HIS A 80 -6.29 -1.97 -6.91
N ILE A 81 -6.68 -2.32 -8.13
CA ILE A 81 -5.79 -2.73 -9.23
C ILE A 81 -4.70 -1.69 -9.52
N ASP A 82 -5.04 -0.40 -9.52
CA ASP A 82 -4.07 0.65 -9.82
C ASP A 82 -2.99 0.78 -8.73
N CYS A 83 -3.38 0.62 -7.46
CA CYS A 83 -2.42 0.56 -6.35
C CYS A 83 -1.53 -0.68 -6.44
N ALA A 84 -2.12 -1.85 -6.68
CA ALA A 84 -1.37 -3.09 -6.84
C ALA A 84 -0.34 -2.99 -7.98
N ARG A 85 -0.73 -2.38 -9.12
CA ARG A 85 0.17 -2.12 -10.24
C ARG A 85 1.35 -1.24 -9.84
N VAL A 86 1.09 -0.09 -9.22
CA VAL A 86 2.13 0.83 -8.73
C VAL A 86 3.11 0.11 -7.80
N LEU A 87 2.58 -0.66 -6.85
CA LEU A 87 3.40 -1.39 -5.88
C LEU A 87 4.31 -2.40 -6.59
N LEU A 88 3.77 -3.16 -7.55
CA LEU A 88 4.52 -4.14 -8.34
C LEU A 88 5.58 -3.49 -9.23
N GLU A 89 5.26 -2.38 -9.90
CA GLU A 89 6.21 -1.60 -10.69
C GLU A 89 7.38 -1.06 -9.83
N LYS A 90 7.12 -0.80 -8.55
CA LYS A 90 8.13 -0.36 -7.57
C LYS A 90 8.84 -1.52 -6.87
N GLY A 91 8.61 -2.77 -7.30
CA GLY A 91 9.32 -3.95 -6.82
C GLY A 91 8.68 -4.61 -5.60
N ALA A 92 7.37 -4.47 -5.41
CA ALA A 92 6.64 -5.28 -4.44
C ALA A 92 6.84 -6.77 -4.74
N LYS A 93 7.14 -7.54 -3.70
CA LYS A 93 7.30 -8.98 -3.77
C LYS A 93 6.03 -9.67 -3.32
N PHE A 94 5.77 -10.81 -3.94
CA PHE A 94 4.76 -11.75 -3.49
C PHE A 94 5.28 -12.48 -2.23
N LEU A 95 5.05 -11.88 -1.06
CA LEU A 95 5.37 -12.49 0.24
C LEU A 95 4.23 -13.41 0.71
N ASN A 96 4.53 -14.39 1.56
CA ASN A 96 3.46 -15.24 2.11
C ASN A 96 2.42 -14.41 2.84
N THR A 97 1.15 -14.63 2.50
CA THR A 97 0.03 -14.07 3.25
C THR A 97 -0.03 -14.73 4.63
N PRO A 98 -0.56 -14.04 5.65
CA PRO A 98 -0.68 -14.62 6.98
C PRO A 98 -1.58 -15.85 7.03
N ASP A 99 -2.57 -15.94 6.15
CA ASP A 99 -3.45 -17.10 6.03
C ASP A 99 -2.83 -18.28 5.26
N GLY A 100 -1.63 -18.10 4.69
CA GLY A 100 -0.96 -19.10 3.85
C GLY A 100 -1.63 -19.31 2.48
N VAL A 101 -2.56 -18.42 2.12
CA VAL A 101 -3.23 -18.40 0.81
C VAL A 101 -2.39 -17.67 -0.23
N SER A 102 -2.51 -18.05 -1.50
CA SER A 102 -1.80 -17.35 -2.57
C SER A 102 -2.49 -16.03 -2.93
N TYR A 103 -1.74 -15.04 -3.43
CA TYR A 103 -2.31 -13.78 -3.94
C TYR A 103 -3.38 -13.99 -5.01
N LEU A 104 -3.31 -15.08 -5.77
CA LEU A 104 -4.32 -15.45 -6.77
C LEU A 104 -5.66 -15.84 -6.15
N GLU A 105 -5.65 -16.37 -4.93
CA GLU A 105 -6.84 -16.75 -4.18
C GLU A 105 -7.48 -15.52 -3.52
N VAL A 106 -6.66 -14.60 -3.01
CA VAL A 106 -7.11 -13.33 -2.42
C VAL A 106 -7.68 -12.39 -3.49
N ALA A 107 -7.11 -12.40 -4.69
CA ALA A 107 -7.61 -11.58 -5.79
C ALA A 107 -9.02 -12.03 -6.22
N GLU A 108 -10.04 -11.26 -5.81
CA GLU A 108 -11.44 -11.52 -6.21
C GLU A 108 -11.68 -11.24 -7.70
N SER A 109 -10.97 -10.28 -8.27
CA SER A 109 -11.14 -9.90 -9.68
C SER A 109 -10.21 -10.65 -10.63
N GLU A 110 -10.76 -11.12 -11.74
CA GLU A 110 -10.00 -11.71 -12.85
C GLU A 110 -8.95 -10.75 -13.44
N LYS A 111 -9.24 -9.45 -13.47
CA LYS A 111 -8.27 -8.43 -13.90
C LYS A 111 -7.04 -8.40 -12.99
N LEU A 112 -7.26 -8.46 -11.68
CA LEU A 112 -6.19 -8.45 -10.69
C LEU A 112 -5.38 -9.74 -10.78
N ARG A 113 -6.03 -10.90 -10.91
CA ARG A 113 -5.36 -12.19 -11.18
C ARG A 113 -4.50 -12.16 -12.44
N THR A 114 -5.00 -11.56 -13.52
CA THR A 114 -4.24 -11.41 -14.77
C THR A 114 -3.00 -10.57 -14.54
N LEU A 115 -3.14 -9.42 -13.86
CA LEU A 115 -2.01 -8.55 -13.54
C LEU A 115 -0.97 -9.28 -12.67
N LEU A 116 -1.40 -9.99 -11.62
CA LEU A 116 -0.51 -10.77 -10.78
C LEU A 116 0.28 -11.82 -11.59
N ARG A 117 -0.39 -12.52 -12.52
CA ARG A 117 0.26 -13.46 -13.44
C ARG A 117 1.24 -12.79 -14.39
N GLU A 118 0.93 -11.61 -14.92
CA GLU A 118 1.84 -10.83 -15.76
C GLU A 118 3.12 -10.45 -15.02
N PHE A 119 3.01 -10.10 -13.74
CA PHE A 119 4.15 -9.77 -12.89
C PHE A 119 4.84 -11.00 -12.28
N GLY A 120 4.41 -12.22 -12.64
CA GLY A 120 5.09 -13.46 -12.26
C GLY A 120 4.67 -14.06 -10.92
N ALA A 121 3.48 -13.73 -10.40
CA ALA A 121 2.88 -14.51 -9.32
C ALA A 121 2.60 -15.94 -9.81
N SER A 122 3.34 -16.92 -9.29
CA SER A 122 3.23 -18.34 -9.63
C SER A 122 2.35 -19.11 -8.65
#